data_AF-A0A926BX83-F1
#
_entry.id   AF-A0A926BX83-F1
#
_cell.length_a   1.000
_cell.length_b   1.000
_cell.length_c   1.000
_cell.angle_alpha   90.00
_cell.angle_beta   90.00
_cell.angle_gamma   90.00
#
_symmetry.space_group_name_H-M   'P 1'
#
loop_
_entity.id
_entity.type
_entity.pdbx_description
1 polymer ?
#
loop_
_entity_poly.entity_id
_entity_poly.type
_entity_poly.pdbx_seq_one_letter_code
_entity_poly.pdbx_strand_id
1 'polypeptide(L)'
;MPTTATYKHYPTRPEAIGADFVRDEYARLGDKIADADASVAPDAWLRLYSEWNSLRALVSGEGSRRSHAFARAMGDASREEADRYWRQEVMPVAQRGESRFVIALLASRHCDAIAKRHGAHLIKMLESAVEPLAPINSDLRVRAGNLWTDYSKIVASGEVDVAGNRVTLAMAGSLSGSPDREVRRQAVVAAREWMLDHRDTLAPIYDDLVSTRHEMAKNLGHENYVRLGYLGMGRTDYGPDEVTQFRANVRTYAVPLLKKVRERQAKALGIDILRPWDGAYDPEFTLPLGVVPVEGQLDSAQRVFDSLSPGLAKHFTRMRDEDLIDLENRKG
;
A
#
# COMPACT_ATOMS: atom_id res chain seq x y z
N MET A 1 -24.97 -10.84 -19.72
CA MET A 1 -23.98 -11.86 -20.10
C MET A 1 -22.60 -11.24 -19.95
N PRO A 2 -21.69 -11.83 -19.17
CA PRO A 2 -20.34 -11.29 -19.06
C PRO A 2 -19.70 -11.43 -20.44
N THR A 3 -19.41 -10.30 -21.08
CA THR A 3 -18.58 -10.26 -22.27
C THR A 3 -17.27 -10.94 -21.90
N THR A 4 -16.99 -12.10 -22.49
CA THR A 4 -15.71 -12.79 -22.35
C THR A 4 -14.64 -11.88 -22.95
N ALA A 5 -14.06 -11.02 -22.11
CA ALA A 5 -12.99 -10.12 -22.50
C ALA A 5 -11.86 -10.95 -23.09
N THR A 6 -11.65 -10.83 -24.40
CA THR A 6 -10.59 -11.56 -25.10
C THR A 6 -9.27 -10.85 -24.81
N TYR A 7 -8.41 -11.47 -24.01
CA TYR A 7 -7.11 -10.89 -23.67
C TYR A 7 -6.19 -10.94 -24.89
N LYS A 8 -5.82 -9.78 -25.45
CA LYS A 8 -5.00 -9.66 -26.67
C LYS A 8 -3.70 -10.48 -26.63
N HIS A 9 -3.04 -10.53 -25.48
CA HIS A 9 -1.74 -11.19 -25.31
C HIS A 9 -1.83 -12.55 -24.60
N TYR A 10 -3.03 -12.94 -24.11
CA TYR A 10 -3.27 -14.20 -23.42
C TYR A 10 -4.67 -14.77 -23.74
N PRO A 11 -4.99 -15.01 -25.03
CA PRO A 11 -6.33 -15.42 -25.44
C PRO A 11 -6.71 -16.83 -24.95
N THR A 12 -5.73 -17.67 -24.63
CA THR A 12 -5.88 -19.06 -24.17
C THR A 12 -5.37 -19.27 -22.74
N ARG A 13 -5.42 -18.23 -21.90
CA ARG A 13 -4.93 -18.34 -20.51
C ARG A 13 -5.65 -19.46 -19.75
N PRO A 14 -4.96 -20.15 -18.83
CA PRO A 14 -5.62 -21.10 -17.96
C PRO A 14 -6.63 -20.37 -17.05
N GLU A 15 -7.66 -21.09 -16.63
CA GLU A 15 -8.70 -20.59 -15.73
C GLU A 15 -8.12 -20.17 -14.36
N ALA A 16 -7.09 -20.88 -13.91
CA ALA A 16 -6.27 -20.51 -12.77
C ALA A 16 -4.79 -20.50 -13.17
N ILE A 17 -4.09 -19.40 -12.87
CA ILE A 17 -2.63 -19.30 -13.00
C ILE A 17 -1.97 -19.69 -11.67
N GLY A 18 -0.81 -20.35 -11.75
CA GLY A 18 -0.02 -20.81 -10.59
C GLY A 18 1.46 -20.53 -10.78
N ALA A 19 2.28 -20.97 -9.81
CA ALA A 19 3.71 -20.68 -9.80
C ALA A 19 4.43 -21.23 -11.05
N ASP A 20 4.01 -22.40 -11.53
CA ASP A 20 4.59 -23.04 -12.72
C ASP A 20 4.32 -22.27 -14.00
N PHE A 21 3.06 -21.91 -14.24
CA PHE A 21 2.69 -21.06 -15.37
C PHE A 21 3.49 -19.74 -15.38
N VAL A 22 3.59 -19.07 -14.22
CA VAL A 22 4.35 -17.81 -14.12
C VAL A 22 5.84 -18.04 -14.38
N ARG A 23 6.41 -19.14 -13.88
CA ARG A 23 7.81 -19.50 -14.11
C ARG A 23 8.09 -19.72 -15.60
N ASP A 24 7.23 -20.49 -16.25
CA ASP A 24 7.37 -20.84 -17.66
C ASP A 24 7.21 -19.61 -18.56
N GLU A 25 6.25 -18.74 -18.27
CA GLU A 25 6.07 -17.50 -19.02
C GLU A 25 7.27 -16.54 -18.86
N TYR A 26 7.83 -16.40 -17.65
CA TYR A 26 9.04 -15.61 -17.46
C TYR A 26 10.28 -16.24 -18.10
N ALA A 27 10.37 -17.57 -18.13
CA ALA A 27 11.42 -18.27 -18.88
C ALA A 27 11.30 -17.99 -20.38
N ARG A 28 10.10 -18.13 -20.94
CA ARG A 28 9.78 -17.82 -22.34
C ARG A 28 10.09 -16.37 -22.72
N LEU A 29 9.79 -15.41 -21.85
CA LEU A 29 10.18 -14.00 -22.05
C LEU A 29 11.69 -13.84 -22.00
N GLY A 30 12.35 -14.52 -21.05
CA GLY A 30 13.81 -14.53 -20.88
C GLY A 30 14.56 -15.02 -22.11
N ASP A 31 14.09 -16.11 -22.73
CA ASP A 31 14.73 -16.72 -23.91
C ASP A 31 14.74 -15.77 -25.12
N LYS A 32 13.80 -14.81 -25.18
CA LYS A 32 13.73 -13.81 -26.26
C LYS A 32 14.63 -12.60 -26.04
N ILE A 33 15.21 -12.41 -24.86
CA ILE A 33 15.96 -11.19 -24.50
C ILE A 33 17.20 -11.02 -25.38
N ALA A 34 18.00 -12.08 -25.55
CA ALA A 34 19.24 -12.02 -26.31
C ALA A 34 18.99 -11.65 -27.78
N ASP A 35 18.00 -12.27 -28.42
CA ASP A 35 17.63 -11.99 -29.81
C ASP A 35 17.04 -10.58 -29.97
N ALA A 36 16.22 -10.15 -29.00
CA ALA A 36 15.67 -8.80 -29.00
C ALA A 36 16.77 -7.75 -28.88
N ASP A 37 17.79 -8.00 -28.06
CA ASP A 37 18.92 -7.08 -27.90
C ASP A 37 19.86 -7.08 -29.11
N ALA A 38 20.13 -8.25 -29.68
CA ALA A 38 20.93 -8.41 -30.89
C ALA A 38 20.30 -7.78 -32.14
N SER A 39 18.97 -7.61 -32.16
CA SER A 39 18.23 -6.96 -33.24
C SER A 39 18.67 -5.51 -33.45
N VAL A 40 18.85 -5.10 -34.71
CA VAL A 40 19.25 -3.71 -35.06
C VAL A 40 18.13 -2.71 -34.74
N ALA A 41 16.89 -3.10 -35.00
CA ALA A 41 15.71 -2.27 -34.74
C ALA A 41 15.09 -2.58 -33.36
N PRO A 42 14.46 -1.61 -32.69
CA PRO A 42 13.91 -1.79 -31.35
C PRO A 42 12.59 -2.57 -31.31
N ASP A 43 12.01 -2.91 -32.46
CA ASP A 43 10.70 -3.56 -32.58
C ASP A 43 10.59 -4.86 -31.78
N ALA A 44 11.67 -5.64 -31.70
CA ALA A 44 11.70 -6.86 -30.91
C ALA A 44 11.54 -6.57 -29.42
N TRP A 45 12.25 -5.57 -28.88
CA TRP A 45 12.12 -5.12 -27.50
C TRP A 45 10.76 -4.48 -27.21
N LEU A 46 10.22 -3.68 -28.13
CA LEU A 46 8.89 -3.08 -27.97
C LEU A 46 7.78 -4.13 -27.88
N ARG A 47 7.88 -5.20 -28.69
CA ARG A 47 6.97 -6.36 -28.59
C ARG A 47 7.19 -7.11 -27.28
N LEU A 48 8.44 -7.40 -26.93
CA LEU A 48 8.78 -8.13 -25.72
C LEU A 48 8.32 -7.40 -24.45
N TYR A 49 8.50 -6.08 -24.38
CA TYR A 49 7.97 -5.22 -23.33
C TYR A 49 6.44 -5.31 -23.23
N SER A 50 5.74 -5.32 -24.36
CA SER A 50 4.27 -5.45 -24.40
C SER A 50 3.80 -6.82 -23.89
N GLU A 51 4.50 -7.90 -24.23
CA GLU A 51 4.24 -9.25 -23.70
C GLU A 51 4.46 -9.30 -22.19
N TRP A 52 5.61 -8.79 -21.71
CA TRP A 52 5.94 -8.72 -20.29
C TRP A 52 4.91 -7.90 -19.49
N ASN A 53 4.54 -6.72 -19.98
CA ASN A 53 3.54 -5.88 -19.32
C ASN A 53 2.16 -6.58 -19.26
N SER A 54 1.83 -7.39 -20.26
CA SER A 54 0.59 -8.17 -20.28
C SER A 54 0.62 -9.30 -19.25
N LEU A 55 1.77 -9.98 -19.09
CA LEU A 55 1.96 -11.00 -18.05
C LEU A 55 1.80 -10.37 -16.66
N ARG A 56 2.43 -9.21 -16.43
CA ARG A 56 2.31 -8.48 -15.16
C ARG A 56 0.87 -8.09 -14.86
N ALA A 57 0.14 -7.57 -15.84
CA ALA A 57 -1.27 -7.24 -15.67
C ALA A 57 -2.13 -8.48 -15.34
N LEU A 58 -1.84 -9.63 -15.98
CA LEU A 58 -2.52 -10.89 -15.71
C LEU A 58 -2.25 -11.39 -14.28
N VAL A 59 -0.99 -11.44 -13.88
CA VAL A 59 -0.56 -11.88 -12.54
C VAL A 59 -1.14 -10.95 -11.46
N SER A 60 -0.99 -9.64 -11.61
CA SER A 60 -1.53 -8.67 -10.65
C SER A 60 -3.07 -8.74 -10.56
N GLY A 61 -3.75 -8.96 -11.68
CA GLY A 61 -5.21 -9.08 -11.72
C GLY A 61 -5.73 -10.33 -11.01
N GLU A 62 -5.08 -11.49 -11.19
CA GLU A 62 -5.41 -12.71 -10.43
C GLU A 62 -5.16 -12.52 -8.93
N GLY A 63 -4.00 -11.96 -8.56
CA GLY A 63 -3.67 -11.71 -7.16
C GLY A 63 -4.70 -10.80 -6.48
N SER A 64 -5.12 -9.74 -7.16
CA SER A 64 -6.15 -8.83 -6.66
C SER A 64 -7.49 -9.53 -6.47
N ARG A 65 -7.90 -10.42 -7.40
CA ARG A 65 -9.15 -11.19 -7.26
C ARG A 65 -9.11 -12.15 -6.07
N ARG A 66 -8.00 -12.87 -5.87
CA ARG A 66 -7.84 -13.79 -4.74
C ARG A 66 -7.82 -13.05 -3.41
N SER A 67 -7.05 -11.97 -3.33
CA SER A 67 -6.97 -11.13 -2.14
C SER A 67 -8.33 -10.53 -1.80
N HIS A 68 -9.07 -10.03 -2.80
CA HIS A 68 -10.44 -9.55 -2.60
C HIS A 68 -11.38 -10.66 -2.13
N ALA A 69 -11.36 -11.84 -2.76
CA ALA A 69 -12.20 -12.96 -2.35
C ALA A 69 -11.92 -13.39 -0.90
N PHE A 70 -10.65 -13.46 -0.49
CA PHE A 70 -10.24 -13.74 0.88
C PHE A 70 -10.68 -12.63 1.84
N ALA A 71 -10.45 -11.36 1.51
CA ALA A 71 -10.84 -10.22 2.35
C ALA A 71 -12.36 -10.14 2.61
N ARG A 72 -13.19 -10.67 1.71
CA ARG A 72 -14.66 -10.73 1.91
C ARG A 72 -15.11 -11.88 2.82
N ALA A 73 -14.23 -12.82 3.13
CA ALA A 73 -14.54 -14.00 3.93
C ALA A 73 -13.25 -14.56 4.56
N MET A 74 -12.63 -13.83 5.49
CA MET A 74 -11.33 -14.25 6.05
C MET A 74 -11.44 -15.50 6.94
N GLY A 75 -12.65 -15.91 7.30
CA GLY A 75 -12.92 -17.19 7.96
C GLY A 75 -12.97 -18.41 7.02
N ASP A 76 -12.91 -18.22 5.71
CA ASP A 76 -12.91 -19.30 4.73
C ASP A 76 -11.48 -19.84 4.53
N ALA A 77 -11.19 -21.01 5.11
CA ALA A 77 -9.89 -21.65 5.04
C ALA A 77 -9.41 -21.93 3.60
N SER A 78 -10.32 -22.17 2.66
CA SER A 78 -9.95 -22.41 1.26
C SER A 78 -9.46 -21.14 0.57
N ARG A 79 -10.07 -19.99 0.90
CA ARG A 79 -9.66 -18.68 0.38
C ARG A 79 -8.39 -18.18 1.04
N GLU A 80 -8.23 -18.42 2.34
CA GLU A 80 -6.99 -18.16 3.05
C GLU A 80 -5.84 -18.94 2.40
N GLU A 81 -6.03 -20.23 2.12
CA GLU A 81 -5.01 -21.06 1.50
C GLU A 81 -4.69 -20.60 0.06
N ALA A 82 -5.70 -20.25 -0.73
CA ALA A 82 -5.50 -19.74 -2.08
C ALA A 82 -4.73 -18.40 -2.13
N ASP A 83 -5.00 -17.49 -1.17
CA ASP A 83 -4.28 -16.23 -1.00
C ASP A 83 -2.85 -16.45 -0.46
N ARG A 84 -2.70 -17.37 0.51
CA ARG A 84 -1.39 -17.77 1.07
C ARG A 84 -0.49 -18.35 -0.01
N TYR A 85 -0.98 -19.32 -0.78
CA TYR A 85 -0.27 -19.89 -1.94
C TYR A 85 0.12 -18.80 -2.94
N TRP A 86 -0.79 -17.87 -3.25
CA TRP A 86 -0.48 -16.77 -4.16
C TRP A 86 0.70 -15.94 -3.67
N ARG A 87 0.66 -15.52 -2.40
CA ARG A 87 1.70 -14.70 -1.78
C ARG A 87 3.03 -15.42 -1.58
N GLN A 88 3.01 -16.71 -1.24
CA GLN A 88 4.20 -17.47 -0.85
C GLN A 88 4.86 -18.22 -2.02
N GLU A 89 4.08 -18.69 -3.00
CA GLU A 89 4.59 -19.51 -4.09
C GLU A 89 4.62 -18.74 -5.42
N VAL A 90 3.56 -18.00 -5.76
CA VAL A 90 3.45 -17.34 -7.07
C VAL A 90 4.20 -16.01 -7.11
N MET A 91 3.96 -15.13 -6.13
CA MET A 91 4.55 -13.80 -6.10
C MET A 91 6.09 -13.81 -6.08
N PRO A 92 6.78 -14.69 -5.34
CA PRO A 92 8.25 -14.73 -5.37
C PRO A 92 8.81 -15.16 -6.73
N VAL A 93 8.13 -16.06 -7.45
CA VAL A 93 8.50 -16.43 -8.82
C VAL A 93 8.31 -15.24 -9.75
N ALA A 94 7.17 -14.55 -9.65
CA ALA A 94 6.89 -13.37 -10.46
C ALA A 94 7.91 -12.25 -10.24
N GLN A 95 8.24 -11.95 -8.98
CA GLN A 95 9.21 -10.91 -8.61
C GLN A 95 10.62 -11.21 -9.13
N ARG A 96 11.07 -12.48 -9.06
CA ARG A 96 12.36 -12.89 -9.63
C ARG A 96 12.39 -12.73 -11.15
N GLY A 97 11.31 -13.13 -11.83
CA GLY A 97 11.17 -12.96 -13.28
C GLY A 97 11.16 -11.49 -13.68
N GLU A 98 10.40 -10.66 -12.95
CA GLU A 98 10.31 -9.22 -13.17
C GLU A 98 11.66 -8.53 -12.97
N SER A 99 12.37 -8.83 -11.87
CA SER A 99 13.70 -8.25 -11.60
C SER A 99 14.69 -8.58 -12.72
N ARG A 100 14.75 -9.84 -13.16
CA ARG A 100 15.62 -10.24 -14.30
C ARG A 100 15.26 -9.49 -15.58
N PHE A 101 13.97 -9.38 -15.88
CA PHE A 101 13.50 -8.67 -17.07
C PHE A 101 13.86 -7.18 -17.03
N VAL A 102 13.64 -6.52 -15.88
CA VAL A 102 13.93 -5.09 -15.70
C VAL A 102 15.43 -4.83 -15.81
N ILE A 103 16.28 -5.65 -15.19
CA ILE A 103 17.74 -5.53 -15.30
C ILE A 103 18.18 -5.65 -16.76
N ALA A 104 17.65 -6.63 -17.50
CA ALA A 104 17.97 -6.82 -18.92
C ALA A 104 17.48 -5.65 -19.79
N LEU A 105 16.27 -5.15 -19.54
CA LEU A 105 15.72 -4.02 -20.27
C LEU A 105 16.55 -2.75 -20.05
N LEU A 106 16.93 -2.45 -18.81
CA LEU A 106 17.73 -1.28 -18.48
C LEU A 106 19.16 -1.36 -19.04
N ALA A 107 19.71 -2.57 -19.16
CA ALA A 107 21.00 -2.80 -19.79
C ALA A 107 20.95 -2.80 -21.33
N SER A 108 19.76 -2.86 -21.92
CA SER A 108 19.59 -2.94 -23.38
C SER A 108 19.96 -1.63 -24.07
N ARG A 109 20.63 -1.73 -25.21
CA ARG A 109 20.83 -0.59 -26.14
C ARG A 109 19.54 0.01 -26.68
N HIS A 110 18.41 -0.70 -26.54
CA HIS A 110 17.09 -0.26 -26.99
C HIS A 110 16.24 0.37 -25.88
N CYS A 111 16.80 0.55 -24.67
CA CYS A 111 16.10 1.18 -23.54
C CYS A 111 15.52 2.57 -23.92
N ASP A 112 16.28 3.39 -24.64
CA ASP A 112 15.84 4.70 -25.13
C ASP A 112 14.62 4.62 -26.06
N ALA A 113 14.50 3.53 -26.84
CA ALA A 113 13.33 3.33 -27.70
C ALA A 113 12.07 3.04 -26.88
N ILE A 114 12.19 2.31 -25.77
CA ILE A 114 11.09 2.11 -24.81
C ILE A 114 10.70 3.45 -24.18
N ALA A 115 11.69 4.24 -23.73
CA ALA A 115 11.47 5.58 -23.17
C ALA A 115 10.74 6.49 -24.17
N LYS A 116 11.15 6.48 -25.45
CA LYS A 116 10.51 7.28 -26.51
C LYS A 116 9.05 6.86 -26.76
N ARG A 117 8.76 5.56 -26.67
CA ARG A 117 7.40 5.03 -26.94
C ARG A 117 6.43 5.23 -25.78
N HIS A 118 6.91 5.09 -24.54
CA HIS A 118 6.08 5.00 -23.34
C HIS A 118 6.29 6.15 -22.34
N GLY A 119 7.30 7.00 -22.55
CA GLY A 119 7.67 8.12 -21.70
C GLY A 119 8.91 7.83 -20.85
N ALA A 120 9.81 8.81 -20.74
CA ALA A 120 11.07 8.68 -20.01
C ALA A 120 10.91 8.45 -18.50
N HIS A 121 9.78 8.86 -17.91
CA HIS A 121 9.49 8.61 -16.50
C HIS A 121 9.34 7.11 -16.18
N LEU A 122 8.88 6.30 -17.14
CA LEU A 122 8.82 4.85 -16.98
C LEU A 122 10.20 4.27 -16.65
N ILE A 123 11.24 4.70 -17.38
CA ILE A 123 12.60 4.20 -17.17
C ILE A 123 13.11 4.58 -15.78
N LYS A 124 12.89 5.83 -15.35
CA LYS A 124 13.24 6.27 -13.98
C LYS A 124 12.57 5.42 -12.90
N MET A 125 11.30 5.06 -13.10
CA MET A 125 10.59 4.18 -12.17
C MET A 125 11.21 2.77 -12.13
N LEU A 126 11.56 2.20 -13.29
CA LEU A 126 12.22 0.90 -13.36
C LEU A 126 13.61 0.92 -12.72
N GLU A 127 14.41 1.96 -12.96
CA GLU A 127 15.71 2.16 -12.32
C GLU A 127 15.58 2.21 -10.79
N SER A 128 14.57 2.94 -10.29
CA SER A 128 14.35 3.08 -8.84
C SER A 128 14.02 1.75 -8.13
N ALA A 129 13.51 0.75 -8.87
CA ALA A 129 13.15 -0.55 -8.32
C ALA A 129 14.34 -1.52 -8.19
N VAL A 130 15.43 -1.32 -8.95
CA VAL A 130 16.54 -2.30 -9.02
C VAL A 130 17.32 -2.34 -7.72
N GLU A 131 17.79 -1.18 -7.26
CA GLU A 131 18.77 -1.10 -6.19
C GLU A 131 18.22 -1.50 -4.81
N PRO A 132 16.99 -1.12 -4.40
CA PRO A 132 16.37 -1.64 -3.18
C PRO A 132 16.22 -3.16 -3.17
N LEU A 133 16.24 -3.81 -4.34
CA LEU A 133 16.12 -5.25 -4.52
C LEU A 133 17.46 -5.95 -4.78
N ALA A 134 18.59 -5.27 -4.56
CA ALA A 134 19.91 -5.84 -4.79
C ALA A 134 20.08 -7.20 -4.09
N PRO A 135 20.57 -8.25 -4.78
CA PRO A 135 20.67 -9.61 -4.24
C PRO A 135 21.45 -9.72 -2.93
N ILE A 136 22.48 -8.88 -2.75
CA ILE A 136 23.31 -8.80 -1.53
C ILE A 136 22.50 -8.55 -0.25
N ASN A 137 21.30 -7.97 -0.37
CA ASN A 137 20.43 -7.63 0.75
C ASN A 137 19.23 -8.59 0.90
N SER A 138 19.23 -9.75 0.24
CA SER A 138 18.05 -10.64 0.22
C SER A 138 17.66 -11.12 1.62
N ASP A 139 18.60 -11.62 2.41
CA ASP A 139 18.33 -12.09 3.77
C ASP A 139 17.95 -10.95 4.72
N LEU A 140 18.60 -9.78 4.56
CA LEU A 140 18.27 -8.58 5.33
C LEU A 140 16.85 -8.07 5.04
N ARG A 141 16.39 -8.15 3.78
CA ARG A 141 15.00 -7.82 3.42
C ARG A 141 14.00 -8.78 4.06
N VAL A 142 14.31 -10.08 4.10
CA VAL A 142 13.48 -11.07 4.80
C VAL A 142 13.42 -10.76 6.29
N ARG A 143 14.57 -10.49 6.92
CA ARG A 143 14.64 -10.07 8.34
C ARG A 143 13.81 -8.82 8.61
N ALA A 144 13.96 -7.77 7.79
CA ALA A 144 13.18 -6.54 7.93
C ALA A 144 11.66 -6.77 7.79
N GLY A 145 11.25 -7.66 6.88
CA GLY A 145 9.85 -8.07 6.72
C GLY A 145 9.30 -8.84 7.93
N ASN A 146 10.11 -9.72 8.52
CA ASN A 146 9.75 -10.45 9.75
C ASN A 146 9.58 -9.49 10.94
N LEU A 147 10.53 -8.58 11.15
CA LEU A 147 10.45 -7.56 12.21
C LEU A 147 9.17 -6.70 12.11
N TRP A 148 8.82 -6.27 10.88
CA TRP A 148 7.56 -5.56 10.64
C TRP A 148 6.33 -6.42 10.96
N THR A 149 6.36 -7.71 10.60
CA THR A 149 5.28 -8.65 10.86
C THR A 149 5.09 -8.88 12.35
N ASP A 150 6.18 -9.04 13.11
CA ASP A 150 6.13 -9.25 14.55
C ASP A 150 5.59 -8.01 15.28
N TYR A 151 6.08 -6.81 14.93
CA TYR A 151 5.50 -5.55 15.42
C TYR A 151 3.99 -5.47 15.16
N SER A 152 3.58 -5.75 13.92
CA SER A 152 2.18 -5.67 13.51
C SER A 152 1.29 -6.66 14.28
N LYS A 153 1.75 -7.89 14.52
CA LYS A 153 1.03 -8.89 15.31
C LYS A 153 0.83 -8.44 16.76
N ILE A 154 1.88 -7.91 17.39
CA ILE A 154 1.80 -7.43 18.77
C ILE A 154 0.76 -6.31 18.87
N VAL A 155 0.87 -5.27 18.04
CA VAL A 155 -0.07 -4.15 18.04
C VAL A 155 -1.50 -4.57 17.68
N ALA A 156 -1.68 -5.48 16.72
CA ALA A 156 -3.00 -5.97 16.33
C ALA A 156 -3.69 -6.79 17.43
N SER A 157 -2.92 -7.47 18.29
CA SER A 157 -3.44 -8.21 19.44
C SER A 157 -3.80 -7.32 20.64
N GLY A 158 -3.47 -6.03 20.57
CA GLY A 158 -3.67 -5.10 21.66
C GLY A 158 -5.14 -4.83 21.98
N GLU A 159 -5.50 -5.04 23.24
CA GLU A 159 -6.83 -4.74 23.78
C GLU A 159 -6.71 -3.93 25.07
N VAL A 160 -7.65 -3.02 25.25
CA VAL A 160 -7.73 -2.10 26.39
C VAL A 160 -9.18 -1.95 26.85
N ASP A 161 -9.38 -1.58 28.10
CA ASP A 161 -10.70 -1.32 28.66
C ASP A 161 -11.07 0.16 28.51
N VAL A 162 -12.17 0.44 27.82
CA VAL A 162 -12.71 1.79 27.61
C VAL A 162 -14.18 1.80 27.97
N ALA A 163 -14.57 2.64 28.94
CA ALA A 163 -15.93 2.75 29.45
C ALA A 163 -16.54 1.38 29.85
N GLY A 164 -15.74 0.51 30.48
CA GLY A 164 -16.17 -0.81 30.94
C GLY A 164 -16.26 -1.87 29.83
N ASN A 165 -15.85 -1.55 28.60
CA ASN A 165 -15.83 -2.50 27.49
C ASN A 165 -14.40 -2.80 27.06
N ARG A 166 -14.10 -4.09 26.87
CA ARG A 166 -12.84 -4.53 26.28
C ARG A 166 -12.88 -4.26 24.78
N VAL A 167 -11.94 -3.46 24.28
CA VAL A 167 -11.87 -3.05 22.87
C VAL A 167 -10.45 -3.16 22.33
N THR A 168 -10.31 -3.36 21.02
CA THR A 168 -9.00 -3.34 20.35
C THR A 168 -8.38 -1.93 20.34
N LEU A 169 -7.06 -1.81 20.14
CA LEU A 169 -6.41 -0.51 20.00
C LEU A 169 -6.97 0.33 18.83
N ALA A 170 -7.37 -0.32 17.73
CA ALA A 170 -7.99 0.35 16.60
C ALA A 170 -9.36 0.96 16.99
N MET A 171 -10.17 0.20 17.72
CA MET A 171 -11.45 0.70 18.23
C MET A 171 -11.27 1.81 19.28
N ALA A 172 -10.27 1.70 20.17
CA ALA A 172 -9.90 2.79 21.07
C ALA A 172 -9.51 4.07 20.29
N GLY A 173 -8.81 3.93 19.15
CA GLY A 173 -8.56 5.02 18.21
C GLY A 173 -9.84 5.69 17.73
N SER A 174 -10.84 4.92 17.30
CA SER A 174 -12.15 5.44 16.88
C SER A 174 -12.90 6.14 18.02
N LEU A 175 -12.83 5.60 19.24
CA LEU A 175 -13.46 6.19 20.43
C LEU A 175 -12.84 7.53 20.85
N SER A 176 -11.65 7.88 20.35
CA SER A 176 -11.07 9.21 20.54
C SER A 176 -11.90 10.33 19.89
N GLY A 177 -12.81 10.01 18.97
CA GLY A 177 -13.80 10.93 18.40
C GLY A 177 -15.14 10.98 19.12
N SER A 178 -15.29 10.34 20.28
CA SER A 178 -16.56 10.33 21.02
C SER A 178 -16.99 11.72 21.49
N PRO A 179 -18.30 12.08 21.47
CA PRO A 179 -18.77 13.31 22.09
C PRO A 179 -18.57 13.31 23.62
N ASP A 180 -18.54 12.14 24.25
CA ASP A 180 -18.22 12.00 25.67
C ASP A 180 -16.72 12.15 25.90
N ARG A 181 -16.35 13.22 26.63
CA ARG A 181 -14.97 13.54 26.94
C ARG A 181 -14.27 12.50 27.81
N GLU A 182 -14.98 11.85 28.72
CA GLU A 182 -14.39 10.82 29.58
C GLU A 182 -14.08 9.55 28.78
N VAL A 183 -14.97 9.17 27.85
CA VAL A 183 -14.71 8.08 26.90
C VAL A 183 -13.46 8.38 26.07
N ARG A 184 -13.32 9.60 25.52
CA ARG A 184 -12.11 9.99 24.79
C ARG A 184 -10.85 9.89 25.65
N ARG A 185 -10.92 10.36 26.90
CA ARG A 185 -9.80 10.33 27.84
C ARG A 185 -9.36 8.90 28.10
N GLN A 186 -10.31 8.02 28.47
CA GLN A 186 -10.03 6.61 28.73
C GLN A 186 -9.44 5.93 27.49
N ALA A 187 -10.02 6.15 26.31
CA ALA A 187 -9.53 5.57 25.06
C ALA A 187 -8.08 5.96 24.74
N VAL A 188 -7.76 7.26 24.80
CA VAL A 188 -6.41 7.75 24.49
C VAL A 188 -5.39 7.32 25.55
N VAL A 189 -5.74 7.41 26.83
CA VAL A 189 -4.85 7.02 27.93
C VAL A 189 -4.57 5.53 27.89
N ALA A 190 -5.60 4.68 27.85
CA ALA A 190 -5.44 3.23 27.87
C ALA A 190 -4.63 2.74 26.66
N ALA A 191 -4.87 3.29 25.46
CA ALA A 191 -4.07 2.94 24.27
C ALA A 191 -2.59 3.36 24.40
N ARG A 192 -2.30 4.47 25.10
CA ARG A 192 -0.91 4.92 25.34
C ARG A 192 -0.23 4.11 26.43
N GLU A 193 -0.93 3.79 27.52
CA GLU A 193 -0.46 2.92 28.59
C GLU A 193 -0.13 1.53 28.05
N TRP A 194 -1.01 0.95 27.22
CA TRP A 194 -0.72 -0.31 26.54
C TRP A 194 0.59 -0.25 25.75
N MET A 195 0.83 0.81 24.97
CA MET A 195 2.09 0.96 24.21
C MET A 195 3.31 1.09 25.14
N LEU A 196 3.16 1.73 26.29
CA LEU A 196 4.22 1.86 27.30
C LEU A 196 4.51 0.52 27.97
N ASP A 197 3.48 -0.24 28.32
CA ASP A 197 3.60 -1.58 28.92
C ASP A 197 4.28 -2.58 27.97
N HIS A 198 4.11 -2.38 26.66
CA HIS A 198 4.75 -3.22 25.63
C HIS A 198 6.06 -2.64 25.10
N ARG A 199 6.56 -1.53 25.66
CA ARG A 199 7.78 -0.85 25.21
C ARG A 199 8.96 -1.79 25.09
N ASP A 200 9.19 -2.63 26.10
CA ASP A 200 10.38 -3.47 26.17
C ASP A 200 10.37 -4.61 25.13
N THR A 201 9.20 -4.89 24.56
CA THR A 201 9.05 -5.80 23.41
C THR A 201 9.10 -5.04 22.08
N LEU A 202 8.46 -3.86 22.00
CA LEU A 202 8.33 -3.10 20.75
C LEU A 202 9.61 -2.33 20.37
N ALA A 203 10.32 -1.77 21.36
CA ALA A 203 11.51 -0.95 21.11
C ALA A 203 12.66 -1.76 20.49
N PRO A 204 12.99 -2.99 20.94
CA PRO A 204 14.00 -3.82 20.29
C PRO A 204 13.68 -4.13 18.83
N ILE A 205 12.40 -4.37 18.50
CA ILE A 205 11.98 -4.62 17.11
C ILE A 205 12.31 -3.42 16.22
N TYR A 206 12.06 -2.19 16.71
CA TYR A 206 12.37 -0.98 15.97
C TYR A 206 13.89 -0.77 15.82
N ASP A 207 14.66 -1.02 16.88
CA ASP A 207 16.13 -0.94 16.87
C ASP A 207 16.75 -1.92 15.87
N ASP A 208 16.31 -3.18 15.89
CA ASP A 208 16.72 -4.21 14.94
C ASP A 208 16.35 -3.83 13.50
N LEU A 209 15.18 -3.22 13.29
CA LEU A 209 14.73 -2.79 11.96
C LEU A 209 15.59 -1.65 11.42
N VAL A 210 15.96 -0.68 12.27
CA VAL A 210 16.88 0.41 11.92
C VAL A 210 18.26 -0.15 11.58
N SER A 211 18.81 -1.02 12.42
CA SER A 211 20.11 -1.64 12.22
C SER A 211 20.16 -2.48 10.93
N THR A 212 19.15 -3.32 10.70
CA THR A 212 19.02 -4.13 9.47
C THR A 212 18.98 -3.25 8.23
N ARG A 213 18.18 -2.18 8.24
CA ARG A 213 18.08 -1.24 7.11
C ARG A 213 19.38 -0.46 6.90
N HIS A 214 20.07 -0.10 7.98
CA HIS A 214 21.37 0.55 7.88
C HIS A 214 22.40 -0.36 7.21
N GLU A 215 22.45 -1.64 7.59
CA GLU A 215 23.31 -2.65 6.97
C GLU A 215 23.01 -2.82 5.47
N MET A 216 21.73 -2.86 5.09
CA MET A 216 21.33 -2.93 3.67
C MET A 216 21.91 -1.76 2.85
N ALA A 217 21.94 -0.56 3.42
CA ALA A 217 22.54 0.60 2.78
C ALA A 217 24.07 0.49 2.69
N LYS A 218 24.73 0.05 3.77
CA LYS A 218 26.19 -0.12 3.80
C LYS A 218 26.68 -1.15 2.79
N ASN A 219 25.96 -2.26 2.61
CA ASN A 219 26.26 -3.28 1.61
C ASN A 219 26.27 -2.74 0.17
N LEU A 220 25.58 -1.62 -0.08
CA LEU A 220 25.51 -0.95 -1.38
C LEU A 220 26.35 0.33 -1.44
N GLY A 221 27.20 0.58 -0.43
CA GLY A 221 28.09 1.74 -0.39
C GLY A 221 27.42 3.05 0.02
N HIS A 222 26.19 3.02 0.54
CA HIS A 222 25.52 4.24 1.03
C HIS A 222 25.91 4.57 2.46
N GLU A 223 25.86 5.85 2.80
CA GLU A 223 26.09 6.30 4.17
C GLU A 223 25.01 5.78 5.13
N ASN A 224 23.75 5.77 4.68
CA ASN A 224 22.58 5.39 5.47
C ASN A 224 21.42 4.93 4.57
N TYR A 225 20.32 4.48 5.18
CA TYR A 225 19.16 3.91 4.49
C TYR A 225 18.30 4.93 3.72
N VAL A 226 18.51 6.24 3.89
CA VAL A 226 17.61 7.26 3.34
C VAL A 226 17.47 7.10 1.82
N ARG A 227 18.57 6.91 1.09
CA ARG A 227 18.52 6.75 -0.37
C ARG A 227 17.71 5.52 -0.79
N LEU A 228 17.98 4.37 -0.20
CA LEU A 228 17.22 3.14 -0.47
C LEU A 228 15.74 3.30 -0.12
N GLY A 229 15.42 4.03 0.96
CA GLY A 229 14.05 4.37 1.32
C GLY A 229 13.35 5.21 0.26
N TYR A 230 14.01 6.23 -0.30
CA TYR A 230 13.43 7.07 -1.35
C TYR A 230 13.21 6.28 -2.65
N LEU A 231 14.21 5.48 -3.06
CA LEU A 231 14.09 4.60 -4.24
C LEU A 231 13.00 3.56 -4.06
N GLY A 232 12.92 2.91 -2.89
CA GLY A 232 11.87 1.93 -2.58
C GLY A 232 10.45 2.52 -2.55
N MET A 233 10.32 3.83 -2.38
CA MET A 233 9.06 4.56 -2.51
C MET A 233 8.78 5.07 -3.93
N GLY A 234 9.67 4.78 -4.90
CA GLY A 234 9.54 5.26 -6.28
C GLY A 234 9.71 6.78 -6.44
N ARG A 235 10.40 7.44 -5.50
CA ARG A 235 10.60 8.89 -5.55
C ARG A 235 11.70 9.24 -6.54
N THR A 236 11.32 9.83 -7.67
CA THR A 236 12.24 10.15 -8.78
C THR A 236 12.31 11.65 -9.10
N ASP A 237 11.48 12.45 -8.43
CA ASP A 237 11.24 13.87 -8.71
C ASP A 237 11.47 14.79 -7.49
N TYR A 238 11.72 14.23 -6.30
CA TYR A 238 12.14 14.98 -5.11
C TYR A 238 12.99 14.12 -4.15
N GLY A 239 13.79 14.80 -3.33
CA GLY A 239 14.73 14.21 -2.39
C GLY A 239 14.64 14.80 -0.97
N PRO A 240 15.61 14.46 -0.11
CA PRO A 240 15.66 14.94 1.28
C PRO A 240 15.66 16.46 1.44
N ASP A 241 16.20 17.19 0.48
CA ASP A 241 16.30 18.65 0.52
C ASP A 241 14.95 19.32 0.30
N GLU A 242 14.18 18.89 -0.72
CA GLU A 242 12.82 19.36 -0.95
C GLU A 242 11.92 19.04 0.25
N VAL A 243 12.04 17.83 0.83
CA VAL A 243 11.26 17.47 2.01
C VAL A 243 11.69 18.32 3.23
N THR A 244 12.96 18.68 3.34
CA THR A 244 13.43 19.57 4.41
C THR A 244 12.85 20.97 4.29
N GLN A 245 12.86 21.55 3.08
CA GLN A 245 12.21 22.83 2.82
C GLN A 245 10.69 22.75 3.05
N PHE A 246 10.05 21.66 2.62
CA PHE A 246 8.62 21.44 2.85
C PHE A 246 8.29 21.41 4.35
N ARG A 247 9.06 20.69 5.18
CA ARG A 247 8.86 20.67 6.64
C ARG A 247 9.06 22.05 7.27
N ALA A 248 10.02 22.83 6.78
CA ALA A 248 10.21 24.22 7.22
C ALA A 248 9.01 25.11 6.87
N ASN A 249 8.43 24.94 5.69
CA ASN A 249 7.22 25.66 5.27
C ASN A 249 6.00 25.24 6.09
N VAL A 250 5.81 23.93 6.37
CA VAL A 250 4.75 23.44 7.27
C VAL A 250 4.87 24.09 8.65
N ARG A 251 6.08 24.16 9.21
CA ARG A 251 6.33 24.83 10.51
C ARG A 251 6.00 26.32 10.47
N THR A 252 6.34 27.00 9.37
CA THR A 252 6.17 28.45 9.25
C THR A 252 4.72 28.85 8.98
N TYR A 253 4.03 28.11 8.11
CA TYR A 253 2.72 28.51 7.58
C TYR A 253 1.56 27.66 8.10
N ALA A 254 1.71 26.34 8.20
CA ALA A 254 0.62 25.45 8.58
C ALA A 254 0.44 25.36 10.11
N VAL A 255 1.53 25.30 10.88
CA VAL A 255 1.46 25.20 12.35
C VAL A 255 0.72 26.39 12.99
N PRO A 256 0.93 27.66 12.59
CA PRO A 256 0.14 28.77 13.12
C PRO A 256 -1.35 28.68 12.78
N LEU A 257 -1.72 28.14 11.61
CA LEU A 257 -3.12 27.91 11.24
C LEU A 257 -3.73 26.81 12.10
N LEU A 258 -3.02 25.70 12.30
CA LEU A 258 -3.46 24.63 13.19
C LEU A 258 -3.67 25.17 14.62
N LYS A 259 -2.80 26.04 15.12
CA LYS A 259 -2.99 26.70 16.42
C LYS A 259 -4.33 27.43 16.49
N LYS A 260 -4.68 28.23 15.47
CA LYS A 260 -5.98 28.93 15.40
C LYS A 260 -7.17 27.98 15.37
N VAL A 261 -7.06 26.86 14.64
CA VAL A 261 -8.10 25.80 14.61
C VAL A 261 -8.27 25.20 16.01
N ARG A 262 -7.17 24.88 16.69
CA ARG A 262 -7.18 24.34 18.06
C ARG A 262 -7.76 25.34 19.08
N GLU A 263 -7.45 26.63 18.96
CA GLU A 263 -8.06 27.67 19.81
C GLU A 263 -9.58 27.76 19.63
N ARG A 264 -10.07 27.67 18.38
CA ARG A 264 -11.51 27.63 18.09
C ARG A 264 -12.17 26.39 18.66
N GLN A 265 -11.54 25.23 18.48
CA GLN A 265 -12.02 23.96 19.03
C GLN A 265 -12.10 24.02 20.57
N ALA A 266 -11.08 24.57 21.25
CA ALA A 266 -11.08 24.76 22.70
C ALA A 266 -12.27 25.63 23.15
N LYS A 267 -12.51 26.74 22.45
CA LYS A 267 -13.66 27.63 22.69
C LYS A 267 -15.00 26.92 22.47
N ALA A 268 -15.13 26.13 21.40
CA ALA A 268 -16.35 25.35 21.11
C ALA A 268 -16.63 24.28 22.19
N LEU A 269 -15.57 23.70 22.77
CA LEU A 269 -15.66 22.75 23.87
C LEU A 269 -15.82 23.41 25.25
N GLY A 270 -15.69 24.74 25.33
CA GLY A 270 -15.73 25.47 26.60
C GLY A 270 -14.58 25.13 27.55
N ILE A 271 -13.39 24.83 27.01
CA ILE A 271 -12.20 24.48 27.82
C ILE A 271 -11.02 25.41 27.53
N ASP A 272 -10.20 25.66 28.55
CA ASP A 272 -9.03 26.54 28.41
C ASP A 272 -7.83 25.85 27.76
N ILE A 273 -7.68 24.54 28.01
CA ILE A 273 -6.53 23.75 27.51
C ILE A 273 -7.04 22.48 26.84
N LEU A 274 -6.79 22.36 25.54
CA LEU A 274 -6.94 21.10 24.82
C LEU A 274 -5.92 20.09 25.33
N ARG A 275 -6.42 18.98 25.87
CA ARG A 275 -5.60 17.81 26.20
C ARG A 275 -5.48 16.89 24.99
N PRO A 276 -4.54 15.92 24.98
CA PRO A 276 -4.39 15.00 23.85
C PRO A 276 -5.69 14.29 23.45
N TRP A 277 -6.57 13.97 24.42
CA TRP A 277 -7.88 13.36 24.19
C TRP A 277 -8.99 14.32 23.74
N ASP A 278 -8.72 15.62 23.67
CA ASP A 278 -9.66 16.59 23.09
C ASP A 278 -9.37 16.82 21.59
N GLY A 279 -8.23 16.34 21.08
CA GLY A 279 -7.75 16.68 19.74
C GLY A 279 -8.52 16.01 18.57
N ALA A 280 -9.21 14.90 18.79
CA ALA A 280 -9.91 14.16 17.74
C ALA A 280 -11.40 14.48 17.64
N TYR A 281 -11.97 15.24 18.59
CA TYR A 281 -13.39 15.59 18.62
C TYR A 281 -13.59 17.10 18.52
N ASP A 282 -14.30 17.53 17.48
CA ASP A 282 -14.80 18.88 17.30
C ASP A 282 -16.34 18.82 17.23
N PRO A 283 -17.08 19.54 18.10
CA PRO A 283 -18.54 19.49 18.11
C PRO A 283 -19.21 19.89 16.78
N GLU A 284 -18.53 20.69 15.95
CA GLU A 284 -19.06 21.17 14.67
C GLU A 284 -18.79 20.18 13.53
N PHE A 285 -17.64 19.50 13.57
CA PHE A 285 -17.13 18.72 12.42
C PHE A 285 -17.00 17.22 12.66
N THR A 286 -17.03 16.76 13.91
CA THR A 286 -16.93 15.33 14.22
C THR A 286 -18.30 14.69 14.12
N LEU A 287 -18.42 13.79 13.14
CA LEU A 287 -19.59 12.94 12.99
C LEU A 287 -19.56 11.80 14.05
N PRO A 288 -20.70 11.49 14.69
CA PRO A 288 -20.81 10.32 15.55
C PRO A 288 -20.45 9.03 14.81
N LEU A 289 -19.86 8.08 15.53
CA LEU A 289 -19.64 6.74 14.99
C LEU A 289 -20.98 6.13 14.56
N GLY A 290 -21.03 5.62 13.33
CA GLY A 290 -22.23 5.00 12.78
C GLY A 290 -23.35 5.98 12.37
N VAL A 291 -23.07 7.28 12.22
CA VAL A 291 -24.10 8.28 11.85
C VAL A 291 -24.78 8.01 10.51
N VAL A 292 -24.11 7.35 9.57
CA VAL A 292 -24.68 6.92 8.28
C VAL A 292 -24.63 5.39 8.25
N PRO A 293 -25.79 4.70 8.16
CA PRO A 293 -25.79 3.26 7.92
C PRO A 293 -25.21 2.98 6.53
N VAL A 294 -24.66 1.78 6.35
CA VAL A 294 -24.16 1.35 5.03
C VAL A 294 -25.29 1.38 3.99
N GLU A 295 -26.51 1.04 4.41
CA GLU A 295 -27.72 1.19 3.60
C GLU A 295 -27.91 2.65 3.14
N GLY A 296 -28.04 2.86 1.83
CA GLY A 296 -28.21 4.20 1.23
C GLY A 296 -26.94 5.04 1.11
N GLN A 297 -25.79 4.58 1.63
CA GLN A 297 -24.51 5.29 1.49
C GLN A 297 -24.04 5.33 0.02
N LEU A 298 -24.20 4.22 -0.72
CA LEU A 298 -23.89 4.14 -2.15
C LEU A 298 -24.79 5.04 -3.00
N ASP A 299 -26.07 5.17 -2.66
CA ASP A 299 -26.98 6.06 -3.39
C ASP A 299 -26.65 7.53 -3.12
N SER A 300 -26.27 7.84 -1.89
CA SER A 300 -25.79 9.18 -1.53
C SER A 300 -24.50 9.53 -2.29
N ALA A 301 -23.56 8.59 -2.38
CA ALA A 301 -22.34 8.76 -3.18
C ALA A 301 -22.65 8.92 -4.68
N GLN A 302 -23.58 8.13 -5.22
CA GLN A 302 -24.00 8.25 -6.63
C GLN A 302 -24.54 9.66 -6.94
N ARG A 303 -25.42 10.20 -6.09
CA ARG A 303 -25.93 11.58 -6.26
C ARG A 303 -24.82 12.63 -6.30
N VAL A 304 -23.79 12.47 -5.47
CA VAL A 304 -22.61 13.35 -5.48
C VAL A 304 -21.88 13.21 -6.82
N PHE A 305 -21.59 12.00 -7.28
CA PHE A 305 -20.91 11.79 -8.56
C PHE A 305 -21.73 12.28 -9.75
N ASP A 306 -23.05 12.10 -9.74
CA ASP A 306 -23.97 12.64 -10.75
C ASP A 306 -23.88 14.17 -10.84
N SER A 307 -23.77 14.84 -9.70
CA SER A 307 -23.62 16.30 -9.63
C SER A 307 -22.24 16.81 -10.06
N LEU A 308 -21.20 15.98 -9.93
CA LEU A 308 -19.82 16.38 -10.21
C LEU A 308 -19.43 16.16 -11.68
N SER A 309 -19.73 14.99 -12.24
CA SER A 309 -19.31 14.65 -13.60
C SER A 309 -20.03 13.40 -14.13
N PRO A 310 -20.59 13.45 -15.36
CA PRO A 310 -21.15 12.27 -16.01
C PRO A 310 -20.15 11.11 -16.14
N GLY A 311 -18.86 11.40 -16.28
CA GLY A 311 -17.81 10.39 -16.37
C GLY A 311 -17.60 9.64 -15.05
N LEU A 312 -17.55 10.38 -13.93
CA LEU A 312 -17.43 9.79 -12.59
C LEU A 312 -18.69 9.02 -12.22
N ALA A 313 -19.87 9.58 -12.52
CA ALA A 313 -21.14 8.92 -12.32
C ALA A 313 -21.20 7.55 -13.01
N LYS A 314 -20.88 7.50 -14.32
CA LYS A 314 -20.86 6.25 -15.09
C LYS A 314 -19.84 5.26 -14.55
N HIS A 315 -18.67 5.72 -14.10
CA HIS A 315 -17.66 4.86 -13.52
C HIS A 315 -18.13 4.24 -12.19
N PHE A 316 -18.72 5.05 -11.31
CA PHE A 316 -19.23 4.58 -10.03
C PHE A 316 -20.42 3.62 -10.20
N THR A 317 -21.34 3.90 -11.13
CA THR A 317 -22.41 2.96 -11.51
C THR A 317 -21.82 1.62 -11.93
N ARG A 318 -20.80 1.62 -12.79
CA ARG A 318 -20.12 0.38 -13.20
C ARG A 318 -19.48 -0.36 -12.03
N MET A 319 -18.82 0.34 -11.10
CA MET A 319 -18.25 -0.30 -9.90
C MET A 319 -19.31 -0.99 -9.04
N ARG A 320 -20.50 -0.39 -8.93
CA ARG A 320 -21.64 -0.99 -8.23
C ARG A 320 -22.18 -2.21 -8.98
N ASP A 321 -22.41 -2.08 -10.29
CA ASP A 321 -22.93 -3.16 -11.14
C ASP A 321 -22.00 -4.38 -11.20
N GLU A 322 -20.68 -4.15 -11.08
CA GLU A 322 -19.64 -5.18 -11.05
C GLU A 322 -19.29 -5.69 -9.64
N ASP A 323 -20.05 -5.30 -8.60
CA ASP A 323 -19.84 -5.70 -7.18
C ASP A 323 -18.41 -5.43 -6.66
N LEU A 324 -17.82 -4.29 -7.07
CA LEU A 324 -16.44 -3.91 -6.73
C LEU A 324 -16.34 -3.07 -5.44
N ILE A 325 -17.43 -2.95 -4.67
CA ILE A 325 -17.50 -2.13 -3.47
C ILE A 325 -18.02 -2.98 -2.31
N ASP A 326 -17.17 -3.20 -1.30
CA ASP A 326 -17.55 -3.88 -0.05
C ASP A 326 -17.41 -2.90 1.12
N LEU A 327 -18.55 -2.51 1.71
CA LEU A 327 -18.62 -1.51 2.80
C LEU A 327 -19.00 -2.11 4.15
N GLU A 328 -19.67 -3.27 4.15
CA GLU A 328 -20.23 -3.84 5.37
C GLU A 328 -19.13 -4.37 6.26
N ASN A 329 -19.08 -3.88 7.50
CA ASN A 329 -18.17 -4.41 8.50
C ASN A 329 -18.72 -5.75 9.00
N ARG A 330 -17.99 -6.83 8.73
CA ARG A 330 -18.36 -8.20 9.08
C ARG A 330 -17.24 -8.85 9.90
N LYS A 331 -17.59 -9.84 10.71
CA LYS A 331 -16.58 -10.61 11.45
C LYS A 331 -15.81 -11.51 10.48
N GLY A 332 -14.48 -11.46 10.55
CA GLY A 332 -13.59 -12.12 9.59
C GLY A 332 -13.39 -11.23 8.39
#